data_AF-A0AAD4E5R9-F1
#
_entry.id   AF-A0AAD4E5R9-F1
#
_cell.length_a   1.000
_cell.length_b   1.000
_cell.length_c   1.000
_cell.angle_alpha   90.00
_cell.angle_beta   90.00
_cell.angle_gamma   90.00
#
_symmetry.space_group_name_H-M   'P 1'
#
loop_
_entity.id
_entity.type
_entity.pdbx_description
1 polymer ?
#
loop_
_entity_poly.entity_id
_entity_poly.type
_entity_poly.pdbx_seq_one_letter_code
_entity_poly.pdbx_strand_id
1 'polypeptide(L)'
;MACRHGFIECITEMKHSGELAKYGLAAINCMLDVCGKDQGLGHDIGCTSRKTVASSSISTKAQEPNLIIAINAFHGYAHNRRCQLAHHPLYLEGFGIEDLKTCEQIFSSSNCACGLIQHASYFYWIQYLDLHFDQWDKDKYLELSNFLHNNYVQALRIIDEYTPLLNEFKTHKSLTDDAFLQWREDESEFLTNLALEPPSDAIAVAYIEELENSSVQS
;
A
#
# COMPACT_ATOMS: atom_id res chain seq x y z
N MET A 1 -1.39 -13.73 -0.57
CA MET A 1 -2.07 -12.71 -1.39
C MET A 1 -3.56 -12.97 -1.31
N ALA A 2 -4.33 -11.90 -1.25
CA ALA A 2 -5.78 -11.96 -1.25
C ALA A 2 -6.33 -10.81 -2.10
N CYS A 3 -7.52 -11.02 -2.65
CA CYS A 3 -8.21 -9.97 -3.38
C CYS A 3 -8.71 -8.88 -2.41
N ARG A 4 -9.15 -7.74 -2.96
CA ARG A 4 -9.76 -6.64 -2.20
C ARG A 4 -10.98 -7.04 -1.36
N HIS A 5 -11.66 -8.13 -1.71
CA HIS A 5 -12.82 -8.64 -0.98
C HIS A 5 -12.44 -9.59 0.18
N GLY A 6 -11.16 -9.85 0.40
CA GLY A 6 -10.68 -10.70 1.49
C GLY A 6 -10.47 -12.16 1.14
N PHE A 7 -10.84 -12.61 -0.06
CA PHE A 7 -10.63 -14.00 -0.48
C PHE A 7 -9.15 -14.32 -0.72
N ILE A 8 -8.72 -15.48 -0.26
CA ILE A 8 -7.37 -15.97 -0.46
C ILE A 8 -7.16 -16.36 -1.94
N GLU A 9 -6.15 -15.77 -2.58
CA GLU A 9 -5.78 -16.11 -3.96
C GLU A 9 -4.53 -16.97 -4.03
N CYS A 10 -3.58 -16.73 -3.12
CA CYS A 10 -2.32 -17.46 -3.09
C CYS A 10 -1.72 -17.46 -1.68
N ILE A 11 -1.32 -18.62 -1.21
CA ILE A 11 -0.52 -18.79 0.01
C ILE A 11 0.86 -19.28 -0.42
N THR A 12 1.90 -18.72 0.19
CA THR A 12 3.28 -19.13 -0.08
C THR A 12 3.93 -19.55 1.21
N GLU A 13 4.42 -20.79 1.25
CA GLU A 13 5.15 -21.31 2.40
C GLU A 13 6.59 -20.77 2.44
N MET A 14 6.94 -20.12 3.54
CA MET A 14 8.30 -19.62 3.78
C MET A 14 9.21 -20.69 4.38
N LYS A 15 9.90 -21.45 3.52
CA LYS A 15 10.89 -22.46 3.96
C LYS A 15 12.27 -21.85 4.28
N HIS A 16 12.75 -22.10 5.50
CA HIS A 16 14.15 -21.95 5.96
C HIS A 16 14.82 -20.57 5.89
N SER A 17 14.15 -19.51 5.42
CA SER A 17 14.85 -18.26 5.07
C SER A 17 14.18 -16.96 5.53
N GLY A 18 13.14 -17.05 6.37
CA GLY A 18 12.36 -15.87 6.77
C GLY A 18 11.64 -15.22 5.59
N GLU A 19 11.25 -13.97 5.73
CA GLU A 19 10.48 -13.23 4.71
C GLU A 19 11.39 -12.64 3.61
N LEU A 20 11.86 -13.51 2.70
CA LEU A 20 12.64 -13.07 1.54
C LEU A 20 11.75 -12.62 0.38
N ALA A 21 12.25 -11.68 -0.41
CA ALA A 21 11.55 -11.12 -1.58
C ALA A 21 11.11 -12.17 -2.61
N LYS A 22 11.75 -13.35 -2.68
CA LYS A 22 11.37 -14.46 -3.57
C LYS A 22 9.94 -14.93 -3.36
N TYR A 23 9.42 -14.86 -2.14
CA TYR A 23 8.04 -15.27 -1.84
C TYR A 23 7.03 -14.26 -2.39
N GLY A 24 7.30 -12.96 -2.20
CA GLY A 24 6.52 -11.90 -2.84
C GLY A 24 6.55 -12.01 -4.37
N LEU A 25 7.72 -12.25 -4.97
CA LEU A 25 7.83 -12.45 -6.42
C LEU A 25 7.04 -13.67 -6.91
N ALA A 26 7.08 -14.79 -6.18
CA ALA A 26 6.31 -15.98 -6.53
C ALA A 26 4.80 -15.72 -6.46
N ALA A 27 4.33 -15.03 -5.42
CA ALA A 27 2.93 -14.65 -5.27
C ALA A 27 2.46 -13.70 -6.38
N ILE A 28 3.28 -12.71 -6.74
CA ILE A 28 3.00 -11.79 -7.86
C ILE A 28 2.94 -12.56 -9.17
N ASN A 29 3.90 -13.45 -9.42
CA ASN A 29 3.90 -14.26 -10.63
C ASN A 29 2.64 -15.12 -10.77
N CYS A 30 2.20 -15.74 -9.66
CA CYS A 30 0.97 -16.52 -9.61
C CYS A 30 -0.26 -15.65 -9.91
N MET A 31 -0.37 -14.48 -9.27
CA MET A 31 -1.48 -13.56 -9.51
C MET A 31 -1.53 -13.09 -10.97
N LEU A 32 -0.38 -12.79 -11.59
CA LEU A 32 -0.34 -12.41 -13.00
C LEU A 32 -0.82 -13.53 -13.94
N ASP A 33 -0.61 -14.80 -13.58
CA ASP A 33 -1.12 -15.95 -14.34
C ASP A 33 -2.64 -16.12 -14.19
N VAL A 34 -3.18 -15.83 -13.00
CA VAL A 34 -4.59 -16.08 -12.66
C VAL A 34 -5.48 -14.89 -13.03
N CYS A 35 -5.11 -13.68 -12.65
CA CYS A 35 -5.94 -12.47 -12.75
C CYS A 35 -5.68 -11.69 -14.04
N GLY A 36 -4.52 -11.86 -14.67
CA GLY A 36 -4.19 -11.26 -15.96
C GLY A 36 -3.77 -9.79 -15.88
N LYS A 37 -4.38 -8.95 -16.72
CA LYS A 37 -3.97 -7.54 -16.94
C LYS A 37 -4.60 -6.56 -15.96
N ASP A 38 -3.98 -5.38 -15.86
CA ASP A 38 -4.44 -4.20 -15.12
C ASP A 38 -4.69 -4.47 -13.64
N GLN A 39 -3.76 -5.19 -13.02
CA GLN A 39 -3.83 -5.56 -11.61
C GLN A 39 -3.19 -4.49 -10.71
N GLY A 40 -3.84 -4.21 -9.59
CA GLY A 40 -3.33 -3.36 -8.52
C GLY A 40 -2.90 -4.21 -7.32
N LEU A 41 -1.66 -4.06 -6.87
CA LEU A 41 -1.09 -4.77 -5.72
C LEU A 41 -0.73 -3.80 -4.61
N GLY A 42 -1.20 -4.08 -3.39
CA GLY A 42 -0.74 -3.39 -2.18
C GLY A 42 0.38 -4.14 -1.47
N HIS A 43 1.41 -3.41 -1.03
CA HIS A 43 2.49 -3.96 -0.20
C HIS A 43 3.17 -2.89 0.64
N ASP A 44 3.48 -3.15 1.91
CA ASP A 44 4.06 -2.15 2.82
C ASP A 44 5.38 -1.55 2.34
N ILE A 45 6.15 -2.38 1.63
CA ILE A 45 7.41 -2.01 0.99
C ILE A 45 7.26 -1.86 -0.53
N GLY A 46 6.08 -1.45 -1.01
CA GLY A 46 5.71 -1.38 -2.43
C GLY A 46 6.75 -0.68 -3.32
N CYS A 47 7.40 0.38 -2.83
CA CYS A 47 8.47 1.08 -3.54
C CYS A 47 9.70 0.20 -3.81
N THR A 48 10.11 -0.60 -2.82
CA THR A 48 11.20 -1.57 -2.96
C THR A 48 10.76 -2.74 -3.82
N SER A 49 9.55 -3.27 -3.57
CA SER A 49 9.00 -4.39 -4.35
C SER A 49 8.88 -4.08 -5.83
N ARG A 50 8.49 -2.86 -6.20
CA ARG A 50 8.47 -2.41 -7.60
C ARG A 50 9.86 -2.51 -8.24
N LYS A 51 10.90 -2.03 -7.54
CA LYS A 51 12.29 -2.16 -8.02
C LYS A 51 12.68 -3.64 -8.15
N THR A 52 12.35 -4.45 -7.16
CA THR A 52 12.63 -5.88 -7.16
C THR A 52 11.95 -6.61 -8.31
N VAL A 53 10.67 -6.33 -8.57
CA VAL A 53 9.93 -6.90 -9.71
C VAL A 53 10.57 -6.48 -11.02
N ALA A 54 10.87 -5.20 -11.19
CA ALA A 54 11.50 -4.67 -12.39
C ALA A 54 12.90 -5.26 -12.66
N SER A 55 13.63 -5.65 -11.62
CA SER A 55 14.95 -6.29 -11.71
C SER A 55 14.92 -7.83 -11.70
N SER A 56 13.73 -8.44 -11.70
CA SER A 56 13.57 -9.90 -11.59
C SER A 56 13.25 -10.56 -12.93
N SER A 57 13.22 -11.90 -12.93
CA SER A 57 12.81 -12.70 -14.09
C SER A 57 11.36 -12.49 -14.52
N ILE A 58 10.51 -11.86 -13.68
CA ILE A 58 9.11 -11.58 -14.01
C ILE A 58 8.87 -10.14 -14.49
N SER A 59 9.92 -9.36 -14.72
CA SER A 59 9.83 -7.95 -15.11
C SER A 59 8.97 -7.72 -16.35
N THR A 60 9.25 -8.42 -17.46
CA THR A 60 8.45 -8.34 -18.70
C THR A 60 6.99 -8.73 -18.45
N LYS A 61 6.79 -9.81 -17.69
CA LYS A 61 5.47 -10.33 -17.34
C LYS A 61 4.70 -9.39 -16.42
N ALA A 62 5.35 -8.51 -15.67
CA ALA A 62 4.68 -7.49 -14.87
C ALA A 62 4.41 -6.20 -15.68
N GLN A 63 5.25 -5.88 -16.66
CA GLN A 63 5.11 -4.68 -17.49
C GLN A 63 4.03 -4.83 -18.57
N GLU A 64 4.00 -5.95 -19.29
CA GLU A 64 2.99 -6.22 -20.34
C GLU A 64 1.52 -6.14 -19.85
N PRO A 65 1.17 -6.63 -18.65
CA PRO A 65 -0.16 -6.48 -18.08
C PRO A 65 -0.36 -5.18 -17.31
N ASN A 66 0.58 -4.23 -17.31
CA ASN A 66 0.43 -2.95 -16.60
C ASN A 66 0.18 -3.12 -15.08
N LEU A 67 0.99 -3.95 -14.41
CA LEU A 67 0.91 -4.13 -12.96
C LEU A 67 1.23 -2.83 -12.22
N ILE A 68 0.31 -2.37 -11.37
CA ILE A 68 0.51 -1.23 -10.47
C ILE A 68 0.80 -1.75 -9.07
N ILE A 69 1.93 -1.35 -8.49
CA ILE A 69 2.29 -1.68 -7.10
C ILE A 69 2.19 -0.41 -6.27
N ALA A 70 1.23 -0.40 -5.35
CA ALA A 70 0.99 0.66 -4.39
C ALA A 70 1.55 0.28 -3.02
N ILE A 71 1.87 1.29 -2.23
CA ILE A 71 2.17 1.11 -0.80
C ILE A 71 0.84 1.03 -0.04
N ASN A 72 0.82 0.32 1.07
CA ASN A 72 -0.30 0.37 1.99
C ASN A 72 -0.68 1.82 2.39
N ALA A 73 -1.97 2.15 2.46
CA ALA A 73 -2.42 3.53 2.69
C ALA A 73 -1.98 4.09 4.06
N PHE A 74 -1.86 3.23 5.08
CA PHE A 74 -1.39 3.66 6.40
C PHE A 74 0.14 3.73 6.45
N HIS A 75 0.81 2.65 6.04
CA HIS A 75 2.28 2.59 6.09
C HIS A 75 2.92 3.58 5.11
N GLY A 76 2.21 3.96 4.04
CA GLY A 76 2.66 4.92 3.04
C GLY A 76 3.10 6.26 3.64
N TYR A 77 2.43 6.76 4.66
CA TYR A 77 2.81 8.01 5.33
C TYR A 77 4.15 7.93 6.10
N ALA A 78 4.62 6.72 6.44
CA ALA A 78 5.93 6.52 7.05
C ALA A 78 7.08 6.54 6.02
N HIS A 79 6.79 6.52 4.72
CA HIS A 79 7.81 6.67 3.68
C HIS A 79 8.13 8.14 3.42
N ASN A 80 9.29 8.41 2.84
CA ASN A 80 9.64 9.77 2.42
C ASN A 80 8.61 10.35 1.42
N ARG A 81 8.52 11.67 1.34
CA ARG A 81 7.48 12.35 0.55
C ARG A 81 7.53 11.98 -0.94
N ARG A 82 8.71 11.80 -1.53
CA ARG A 82 8.86 11.36 -2.93
C ARG A 82 8.25 9.98 -3.17
N CYS A 83 8.48 9.07 -2.25
CA CYS A 83 7.91 7.73 -2.27
C CYS A 83 6.37 7.78 -2.15
N GLN A 84 5.85 8.64 -1.27
CA GLN A 84 4.41 8.86 -1.14
C GLN A 84 3.81 9.35 -2.47
N LEU A 85 4.35 10.42 -3.05
CA LEU A 85 3.84 11.00 -4.29
C LEU A 85 3.82 10.00 -5.45
N ALA A 86 4.77 9.06 -5.50
CA ALA A 86 4.88 8.08 -6.58
C ALA A 86 4.05 6.80 -6.36
N HIS A 87 3.82 6.39 -5.11
CA HIS A 87 3.36 5.03 -4.80
C HIS A 87 2.22 4.94 -3.78
N HIS A 88 1.82 6.04 -3.15
CA HIS A 88 0.70 6.03 -2.21
C HIS A 88 -0.64 5.93 -2.96
N PRO A 89 -1.60 5.10 -2.51
CA PRO A 89 -2.85 4.84 -3.21
C PRO A 89 -3.69 6.10 -3.43
N LEU A 90 -3.59 7.09 -2.53
CA LEU A 90 -4.19 8.42 -2.71
C LEU A 90 -3.84 9.08 -4.05
N TYR A 91 -2.63 8.85 -4.57
CA TYR A 91 -2.16 9.43 -5.82
C TYR A 91 -2.15 8.44 -6.99
N LEU A 92 -2.71 7.25 -6.80
CA LEU A 92 -2.78 6.21 -7.82
C LEU A 92 -4.24 5.95 -8.17
N GLU A 93 -4.55 6.01 -9.46
CA GLU A 93 -5.88 5.66 -9.94
C GLU A 93 -6.13 4.15 -9.82
N GLY A 94 -7.41 3.78 -9.66
CA GLY A 94 -7.85 2.38 -9.62
C GLY A 94 -7.98 1.75 -8.22
N PHE A 95 -7.40 2.35 -7.18
CA PHE A 95 -7.49 1.82 -5.81
C PHE A 95 -8.73 2.30 -5.03
N GLY A 96 -9.33 3.43 -5.42
CA GLY A 96 -10.53 3.94 -4.76
C GLY A 96 -10.27 4.23 -3.28
N ILE A 97 -11.09 3.65 -2.40
CA ILE A 97 -11.01 3.83 -0.93
C ILE A 97 -10.27 2.68 -0.22
N GLU A 98 -9.58 1.81 -0.97
CA GLU A 98 -8.86 0.67 -0.40
C GLU A 98 -7.67 1.11 0.47
N ASP A 99 -7.55 0.50 1.65
CA ASP A 99 -6.42 0.73 2.56
C ASP A 99 -5.22 -0.20 2.28
N LEU A 100 -5.47 -1.28 1.52
CA LEU A 100 -4.52 -2.32 1.14
C LEU A 100 -3.94 -3.12 2.32
N LYS A 101 -4.71 -3.28 3.42
CA LYS A 101 -4.31 -4.02 4.64
C LYS A 101 -4.77 -5.47 4.72
N THR A 102 -5.56 -5.95 3.76
CA THR A 102 -6.24 -7.25 3.82
C THR A 102 -5.30 -8.42 4.17
N CYS A 103 -4.09 -8.45 3.59
CA CYS A 103 -3.11 -9.50 3.87
C CYS A 103 -2.64 -9.53 5.33
N GLU A 104 -2.48 -8.37 5.99
CA GLU A 104 -2.12 -8.30 7.41
C GLU A 104 -3.21 -8.90 8.30
N GLN A 105 -4.47 -8.60 7.98
CA GLN A 105 -5.63 -9.11 8.73
C GLN A 105 -5.73 -10.63 8.60
N ILE A 106 -5.55 -11.16 7.39
CA ILE A 106 -5.50 -12.59 7.11
C ILE A 106 -4.37 -13.25 7.88
N PHE A 107 -3.16 -12.70 7.80
CA PHE A 107 -2.00 -13.25 8.50
C PHE A 107 -2.22 -13.25 10.01
N SER A 108 -2.74 -12.15 10.56
CA SER A 108 -3.11 -12.04 11.97
C SER A 108 -4.12 -13.11 12.39
N SER A 109 -5.14 -13.38 11.56
CA SER A 109 -6.13 -14.43 11.83
C SER A 109 -5.49 -15.81 11.96
N SER A 110 -4.46 -16.11 11.15
CA SER A 110 -3.80 -17.42 11.16
C SER A 110 -3.04 -17.70 12.46
N ASN A 111 -2.73 -16.66 13.25
CA ASN A 111 -2.08 -16.83 14.55
C ASN A 111 -2.91 -17.67 15.53
N CYS A 112 -4.24 -17.73 15.39
CA CYS A 112 -5.08 -18.58 16.22
C CYS A 112 -4.80 -20.08 16.00
N ALA A 113 -4.32 -20.46 14.80
CA ALA A 113 -3.95 -21.82 14.48
C ALA A 113 -2.56 -22.20 15.01
N CYS A 114 -1.68 -21.22 15.26
CA CYS A 114 -0.27 -21.44 15.57
C CYS A 114 -0.07 -22.41 16.75
N GLY A 115 -0.77 -22.21 17.87
CA GLY A 115 -0.66 -23.07 19.05
C GLY A 115 -1.13 -24.51 18.82
N LEU A 116 -2.06 -24.72 17.89
CA LEU A 116 -2.60 -26.06 17.56
C LEU A 116 -1.66 -26.84 16.65
N ILE A 117 -0.96 -26.14 15.75
CA ILE A 117 -0.17 -26.77 14.69
C ILE A 117 1.34 -26.69 14.92
N GLN A 118 1.82 -26.02 15.97
CA GLN A 118 3.25 -25.84 16.25
C GLN A 118 4.03 -27.16 16.40
N HIS A 119 3.36 -28.24 16.82
CA HIS A 119 3.93 -29.57 17.00
C HIS A 119 3.32 -30.60 16.06
N ALA A 120 2.51 -30.16 15.10
CA ALA A 120 1.92 -31.03 14.11
C ALA A 120 3.00 -31.52 13.13
N SER A 121 2.78 -32.71 12.54
CA SER A 121 3.57 -33.10 11.38
C SER A 121 3.28 -32.14 10.22
N TYR A 122 4.19 -32.08 9.24
CA TYR A 122 4.00 -31.22 8.07
C TYR A 122 2.65 -31.47 7.35
N PHE A 123 2.21 -32.73 7.27
CA PHE A 123 0.92 -33.07 6.68
C PHE A 123 -0.25 -32.42 7.42
N TYR A 124 -0.30 -32.55 8.75
CA TYR A 124 -1.37 -31.96 9.56
C TYR A 124 -1.27 -30.44 9.62
N TRP A 125 -0.05 -29.89 9.58
CA TRP A 125 0.18 -28.45 9.49
C TRP A 125 -0.45 -27.86 8.22
N ILE A 126 -0.16 -28.44 7.04
CA ILE A 126 -0.79 -28.02 5.78
C ILE A 126 -2.30 -28.21 5.83
N GLN A 127 -2.78 -29.38 6.27
CA GLN A 127 -4.21 -29.68 6.31
C GLN A 127 -4.98 -28.67 7.17
N TYR A 128 -4.43 -28.28 8.31
CA TYR A 128 -5.08 -27.33 9.19
C TYR A 128 -5.08 -25.91 8.61
N LEU A 129 -4.00 -25.49 7.96
CA LEU A 129 -3.96 -24.20 7.27
C LEU A 129 -4.96 -24.15 6.12
N ASP A 130 -5.07 -25.22 5.34
CA ASP A 130 -6.06 -25.36 4.26
C ASP A 130 -7.49 -25.20 4.81
N LEU A 131 -7.83 -25.93 5.88
CA LEU A 131 -9.13 -25.80 6.55
C LEU A 131 -9.38 -24.40 7.13
N HIS A 132 -8.36 -23.78 7.73
CA HIS A 132 -8.46 -22.42 8.29
C HIS A 132 -8.79 -21.41 7.20
N PHE A 133 -8.08 -21.45 6.07
CA PHE A 133 -8.30 -20.51 4.97
C PHE A 133 -9.55 -20.81 4.15
N ASP A 134 -9.97 -22.07 4.02
CA ASP A 134 -11.27 -22.44 3.46
C ASP A 134 -12.42 -21.88 4.33
N GLN A 135 -12.31 -21.95 5.65
CA GLN A 135 -13.29 -21.34 6.54
C GLN A 135 -13.27 -19.81 6.45
N TRP A 136 -12.09 -19.20 6.40
CA TRP A 136 -11.94 -17.75 6.20
C TRP A 136 -12.67 -17.28 4.93
N ASP A 137 -12.47 -17.97 3.81
CA ASP A 137 -13.13 -17.61 2.54
C ASP A 137 -14.65 -17.77 2.62
N LYS A 138 -15.16 -18.80 3.31
CA LYS A 138 -16.61 -18.94 3.56
C LYS A 138 -17.17 -17.78 4.39
N ASP A 139 -16.45 -17.36 5.43
CA ASP A 139 -16.86 -16.24 6.26
C ASP A 139 -16.85 -14.95 5.43
N LYS A 140 -15.82 -14.71 4.61
CA LYS A 140 -15.78 -13.58 3.68
C LYS A 140 -16.87 -13.61 2.63
N TYR A 141 -17.24 -14.79 2.15
CA TYR A 141 -18.38 -14.95 1.25
C TYR A 141 -19.69 -14.52 1.90
N LEU A 142 -19.93 -14.93 3.16
CA LEU A 142 -21.12 -14.53 3.92
C LEU A 142 -21.15 -13.02 4.19
N GLU A 143 -19.99 -12.41 4.41
CA GLU A 143 -19.83 -10.97 4.66
C GLU A 143 -19.86 -10.12 3.38
N LEU A 144 -19.66 -10.72 2.20
CA LEU A 144 -19.38 -10.01 0.96
C LEU A 144 -20.42 -8.94 0.61
N SER A 145 -21.72 -9.27 0.76
CA SER A 145 -22.79 -8.32 0.45
C SER A 145 -22.76 -7.09 1.35
N ASN A 146 -22.49 -7.29 2.65
CA ASN A 146 -22.36 -6.19 3.61
C ASN A 146 -21.09 -5.37 3.33
N PHE A 147 -19.98 -6.04 3.01
CA PHE A 147 -18.74 -5.38 2.61
C PHE A 147 -18.96 -4.46 1.40
N LEU A 148 -19.58 -4.97 0.33
CA LEU A 148 -19.86 -4.17 -0.87
C LEU A 148 -20.82 -3.01 -0.58
N HIS A 149 -21.90 -3.27 0.16
CA HIS A 149 -22.87 -2.24 0.52
C HIS A 149 -22.25 -1.12 1.35
N ASN A 150 -21.48 -1.46 2.38
CA ASN A 150 -20.86 -0.49 3.27
C ASN A 150 -19.83 0.37 2.53
N ASN A 151 -19.00 -0.24 1.68
CA ASN A 151 -18.04 0.51 0.85
C ASN A 151 -18.74 1.43 -0.14
N TYR A 152 -19.84 0.97 -0.76
CA TYR A 152 -20.63 1.80 -1.66
C TYR A 152 -21.25 3.01 -0.95
N VAL A 153 -21.90 2.79 0.19
CA VAL A 153 -22.48 3.87 1.01
C VAL A 153 -21.39 4.84 1.48
N GLN A 154 -20.24 4.33 1.91
CA GLN A 154 -19.10 5.17 2.30
C GLN A 154 -18.61 6.03 1.13
N ALA A 155 -18.46 5.46 -0.06
CA ALA A 155 -18.05 6.20 -1.25
C ALA A 155 -19.05 7.31 -1.62
N LEU A 156 -20.36 7.00 -1.60
CA LEU A 156 -21.41 8.00 -1.83
C LEU A 156 -21.35 9.13 -0.80
N ARG A 157 -21.17 8.79 0.47
CA ARG A 157 -21.06 9.76 1.55
C ARG A 157 -19.85 10.68 1.37
N ILE A 158 -18.68 10.12 1.00
CA ILE A 158 -17.49 10.92 0.70
C ILE A 158 -17.76 11.88 -0.45
N ILE A 159 -18.39 11.42 -1.53
CA ILE A 159 -18.72 12.28 -2.66
C ILE A 159 -19.69 13.39 -2.24
N ASP A 160 -20.77 13.05 -1.51
CA ASP A 160 -21.79 14.00 -1.07
C ASP A 160 -21.21 15.06 -0.10
N GLU A 161 -20.39 14.65 0.86
CA GLU A 161 -19.81 15.55 1.87
C GLU A 161 -18.69 16.42 1.30
N TYR A 162 -17.76 15.85 0.52
CA TYR A 162 -16.54 16.56 0.11
C TYR A 162 -16.65 17.29 -1.23
N THR A 163 -17.54 16.88 -2.14
CA THR A 163 -17.68 17.56 -3.44
C THR A 163 -18.09 19.03 -3.30
N PRO A 164 -19.09 19.40 -2.46
CA PRO A 164 -19.45 20.80 -2.26
C PRO A 164 -18.30 21.63 -1.67
N LEU A 165 -17.59 21.09 -0.68
CA LEU A 165 -16.44 21.74 -0.04
C LEU A 165 -15.30 21.97 -1.04
N LEU A 166 -15.02 20.96 -1.87
CA LEU A 166 -14.01 21.07 -2.92
C LEU A 166 -14.39 22.11 -3.97
N ASN A 167 -15.66 22.17 -4.38
CA ASN A 167 -16.15 23.15 -5.36
C ASN A 167 -16.12 24.58 -4.81
N GLU A 168 -16.47 24.77 -3.53
CA GLU A 168 -16.35 26.07 -2.86
C GLU A 168 -14.88 26.51 -2.81
N PHE A 169 -13.97 25.62 -2.40
CA PHE A 169 -12.54 25.88 -2.37
C PHE A 169 -12.00 26.25 -3.75
N LYS A 170 -12.35 25.49 -4.79
CA LYS A 170 -11.99 25.77 -6.18
C LYS A 170 -12.49 27.14 -6.63
N THR A 171 -13.74 27.47 -6.34
CA THR A 171 -14.35 28.76 -6.72
C THR A 171 -13.64 29.92 -6.02
N HIS A 172 -13.46 29.82 -4.69
CA HIS A 172 -12.79 30.85 -3.90
C HIS A 172 -11.34 31.08 -4.32
N LYS A 173 -10.63 30.01 -4.74
CA LYS A 173 -9.22 30.08 -5.17
C LYS A 173 -9.05 30.20 -6.69
N SER A 174 -10.14 30.23 -7.46
CA SER A 174 -10.12 30.23 -8.93
C SER A 174 -9.28 29.08 -9.52
N LEU A 175 -9.46 27.86 -8.97
CA LEU A 175 -8.70 26.67 -9.35
C LEU A 175 -9.53 25.72 -10.24
N THR A 176 -8.82 24.96 -11.06
CA THR A 176 -9.35 23.82 -11.83
C THR A 176 -8.85 22.50 -11.23
N ASP A 177 -9.40 21.37 -11.67
CA ASP A 177 -8.90 20.05 -11.26
C ASP A 177 -7.44 19.81 -11.66
N ASP A 178 -7.03 20.35 -12.81
CA ASP A 178 -5.66 20.25 -13.30
C ASP A 178 -4.64 20.88 -12.33
N ALA A 179 -5.06 21.86 -11.52
CA ALA A 179 -4.18 22.48 -10.54
C ALA A 179 -3.67 21.46 -9.50
N PHE A 180 -4.52 20.52 -9.06
CA PHE A 180 -4.12 19.51 -8.07
C PHE A 180 -3.13 18.49 -8.66
N LEU A 181 -3.32 18.13 -9.93
CA LEU A 181 -2.38 17.27 -10.66
C LEU A 181 -1.04 17.99 -10.85
N GLN A 182 -1.07 19.26 -11.23
CA GLN A 182 0.13 20.06 -11.40
C GLN A 182 0.90 20.23 -10.09
N TRP A 183 0.22 20.49 -8.96
CA TRP A 183 0.90 20.61 -7.67
C TRP A 183 1.64 19.33 -7.26
N ARG A 184 1.08 18.16 -7.57
CA ARG A 184 1.76 16.89 -7.34
C ARG A 184 3.04 16.79 -8.16
N GLU A 185 2.98 17.14 -9.44
CA GLU A 185 4.15 17.12 -10.33
C GLU A 185 5.20 18.14 -9.89
N ASP A 186 4.78 19.38 -9.58
CA ASP A 186 5.66 20.45 -9.09
C ASP A 186 6.37 20.03 -7.79
N GLU A 187 5.65 19.40 -6.85
CA GLU A 187 6.23 18.88 -5.61
C GLU A 187 7.22 17.74 -5.88
N SER A 188 6.88 16.84 -6.81
CA SER A 188 7.75 15.73 -7.21
C SER A 188 9.04 16.21 -7.87
N GLU A 189 8.94 17.21 -8.74
CA GLU A 189 10.08 17.86 -9.40
C GLU A 189 10.94 18.58 -8.39
N PHE A 190 10.35 19.42 -7.53
CA PHE A 190 11.05 20.13 -6.47
C PHE A 190 11.86 19.17 -5.60
N LEU A 191 11.24 18.10 -5.08
CA LEU A 191 11.91 17.12 -4.22
C LEU A 191 12.95 16.26 -4.97
N THR A 192 12.84 16.12 -6.29
CA THR A 192 13.83 15.41 -7.10
C THR A 192 15.06 16.28 -7.37
N ASN A 193 14.85 17.57 -7.58
CA ASN A 193 15.90 18.56 -7.85
C ASN A 193 16.53 19.14 -6.57
N LEU A 194 15.92 18.91 -5.40
CA LEU A 194 16.48 19.24 -4.10
C LEU A 194 17.69 18.33 -3.80
N ALA A 195 18.83 18.67 -4.40
CA ALA A 195 20.07 17.91 -4.27
C ALA A 195 20.77 18.14 -2.91
N LEU A 196 20.40 19.19 -2.17
CA LEU A 196 20.78 19.54 -0.80
C LEU A 196 19.86 20.69 -0.34
N GLU A 197 19.60 20.81 0.97
CA GLU A 197 18.97 22.02 1.52
C GLU A 197 19.71 23.27 0.98
N PRO A 198 19.00 24.34 0.60
CA PRO A 198 19.64 25.60 0.25
C PRO A 198 20.65 25.96 1.35
N PRO A 199 21.89 26.38 1.02
CA PRO A 199 22.87 26.75 2.04
C PRO A 199 22.35 27.82 3.02
N SER A 200 21.41 28.67 2.58
CA SER A 200 20.70 29.63 3.42
C SER A 200 19.91 28.99 4.56
N ASP A 201 19.29 27.84 4.30
CA ASP A 201 18.39 27.17 5.23
C ASP A 201 19.20 26.38 6.25
N ALA A 202 20.29 25.74 5.82
CA ALA A 202 21.27 25.12 6.70
C ALA A 202 21.94 26.15 7.64
N ILE A 203 22.24 27.36 7.14
CA ILE A 203 22.78 28.45 7.97
C ILE A 203 21.71 28.97 8.95
N ALA A 204 20.45 29.10 8.52
CA ALA A 204 19.37 29.56 9.38
C ALA A 204 19.06 28.55 10.50
N VAL A 205 19.05 27.24 10.19
CA VAL A 205 18.88 26.17 11.18
C VAL A 205 20.05 26.14 12.15
N ALA A 206 21.30 26.16 11.66
CA ALA A 206 22.48 26.21 12.52
C ALA A 206 22.52 27.47 13.41
N TYR A 207 22.05 28.61 12.90
CA TYR A 207 21.94 29.85 13.68
C TYR A 207 20.87 29.75 14.78
N ILE A 208 19.73 29.13 14.50
CA ILE A 208 18.66 28.89 15.49
C ILE A 208 19.14 27.91 16.56
N GLU A 209 19.78 26.80 16.17
CA GLU A 209 20.37 25.84 17.12
C GLU A 209 21.41 26.51 18.04
N GLU A 210 22.25 27.40 17.49
CA GLU A 210 23.24 28.12 18.29
C GLU A 210 22.60 29.16 19.23
N LEU A 211 21.52 29.82 18.80
CA LEU A 211 20.74 30.72 19.66
C LEU A 211 20.06 29.95 20.81
N GLU A 212 19.49 28.79 20.54
CA GLU A 212 18.88 27.93 21.57
C GLU A 212 19.93 27.47 22.58
N ASN A 213 21.08 26.97 22.12
CA ASN A 213 22.21 26.57 22.97
C ASN A 213 22.75 27.74 23.81
N SER A 214 22.77 28.95 23.27
CA SER A 214 23.22 30.16 23.97
C SER A 214 22.20 30.67 25.00
N SER A 215 20.91 30.37 24.82
CA SER A 215 19.82 30.78 25.73
C SER A 215 19.60 29.84 26.92
N VAL A 216 20.17 28.63 26.90
CA VAL A 216 20.11 27.65 28.00
C VAL A 216 21.22 27.86 29.04
N GLN A 217 22.21 28.72 28.76
CA GLN A 217 23.33 29.02 29.66
C GLN A 217 23.15 30.31 30.51
N SER A 218 21.96 30.94 30.50
CA SER A 218 21.65 32.14 31.31
C SER A 218 20.73 31.84 32.48
#